data_AF-A0A1F8T8L0-F1
#
_entry.id   AF-A0A1F8T8L0-F1
#
_cell.length_a   1.000
_cell.length_b   1.000
_cell.length_c   1.000
_cell.angle_alpha   90.00
_cell.angle_beta   90.00
_cell.angle_gamma   90.00
#
_symmetry.space_group_name_H-M   'P 1'
#
loop_
_entity.id
_entity.type
_entity.pdbx_description
1 polymer ?
#
loop_
_entity_poly.entity_id
_entity_poly.type
_entity_poly.pdbx_seq_one_letter_code
_entity_poly.pdbx_strand_id
1 'polypeptide(L)'
;MKIPIGIGIWAADDVAIFNKYAQPQDVIAARPPYLDYLKQVEIGRKMLNFNPKDEGTDRGPVIEQAKAMGVEILGYNLEAALPLDQYIQKETEAQEAAAQANFFFVFGPTLGNLLKNFDTYVQYADAIIVQSQRFQATADYLEQTSQIISDIRQANPKIEIWVQVSVNPPENPNISPDQVVSEIQSIADQADLIWIFFAPKMAPAMEEVLQKLRQ
;
A
#
# COMPACT_ATOMS: atom_id res chain seq x y z
N MET A 1 6.60 -5.36 -17.37
CA MET A 1 7.35 -4.46 -16.44
C MET A 1 7.89 -5.24 -15.22
N LYS A 2 9.03 -4.86 -14.62
CA LYS A 2 9.69 -5.62 -13.52
C LYS A 2 9.42 -5.14 -12.10
N ILE A 3 8.89 -3.92 -11.89
CA ILE A 3 8.63 -3.42 -10.53
C ILE A 3 7.55 -4.28 -9.84
N PRO A 4 7.71 -4.59 -8.55
CA PRO A 4 6.66 -5.17 -7.72
C PRO A 4 5.39 -4.32 -7.71
N ILE A 5 4.24 -4.96 -7.62
CA ILE A 5 2.94 -4.28 -7.44
C ILE A 5 2.28 -4.73 -6.15
N GLY A 6 1.42 -3.90 -5.59
CA GLY A 6 0.60 -4.18 -4.42
C GLY A 6 -0.86 -3.87 -4.67
N ILE A 7 -1.79 -4.70 -4.18
CA ILE A 7 -3.23 -4.40 -4.19
C ILE A 7 -3.89 -4.73 -2.84
N GLY A 8 -5.04 -4.10 -2.56
CA GLY A 8 -5.92 -4.46 -1.45
C GLY A 8 -7.13 -5.28 -1.89
N ILE A 9 -7.55 -6.24 -1.08
CA ILE A 9 -8.72 -7.09 -1.32
C ILE A 9 -10.00 -6.43 -0.81
N TRP A 10 -11.04 -6.46 -1.65
CA TRP A 10 -12.42 -6.11 -1.32
C TRP A 10 -13.37 -7.29 -1.46
N ALA A 11 -13.08 -8.23 -2.36
CA ALA A 11 -13.87 -9.43 -2.62
C ALA A 11 -12.98 -10.62 -3.05
N ALA A 12 -13.54 -11.83 -3.05
CA ALA A 12 -12.82 -13.04 -3.46
C ALA A 12 -12.28 -12.96 -4.90
N ASP A 13 -13.03 -12.31 -5.80
CA ASP A 13 -12.63 -12.14 -7.21
C ASP A 13 -11.32 -11.35 -7.36
N ASP A 14 -10.99 -10.46 -6.43
CA ASP A 14 -9.72 -9.70 -6.45
C ASP A 14 -8.52 -10.64 -6.29
N VAL A 15 -8.65 -11.72 -5.53
CA VAL A 15 -7.60 -12.73 -5.35
C VAL A 15 -7.39 -13.53 -6.63
N ALA A 16 -8.49 -13.88 -7.32
CA ALA A 16 -8.41 -14.59 -8.59
C ALA A 16 -7.73 -13.71 -9.67
N ILE A 17 -8.08 -12.42 -9.72
CA ILE A 17 -7.41 -11.45 -10.59
C ILE A 17 -5.92 -11.35 -10.24
N PHE A 18 -5.57 -11.23 -8.96
CA PHE A 18 -4.18 -11.15 -8.52
C PHE A 18 -3.37 -12.38 -8.93
N ASN A 19 -3.83 -13.59 -8.58
CA ASN A 19 -3.12 -14.85 -8.91
C ASN A 19 -2.83 -15.00 -10.41
N LYS A 20 -3.71 -14.47 -11.28
CA LYS A 20 -3.53 -14.51 -12.75
C LYS A 20 -2.33 -13.71 -13.25
N TYR A 21 -1.94 -12.63 -12.56
CA TYR A 21 -0.91 -11.69 -13.02
C TYR A 21 0.26 -11.52 -12.03
N ALA A 22 0.15 -12.07 -10.83
CA ALA A 22 1.10 -11.89 -9.75
C ALA A 22 2.47 -12.51 -10.04
N GLN A 23 3.50 -11.84 -9.54
CA GLN A 23 4.87 -12.31 -9.43
C GLN A 23 5.22 -12.56 -7.96
N PRO A 24 6.26 -13.35 -7.64
CA PRO A 24 6.60 -13.70 -6.25
C PRO A 24 6.81 -12.52 -5.31
N GLN A 25 7.27 -11.38 -5.84
CA GLN A 25 7.55 -10.16 -5.09
C GLN A 25 6.35 -9.21 -4.96
N ASP A 26 5.24 -9.48 -5.65
CA ASP A 26 4.03 -8.68 -5.58
C ASP A 26 3.33 -8.88 -4.22
N VAL A 27 2.59 -7.87 -3.78
CA VAL A 27 1.93 -7.84 -2.47
C VAL A 27 0.41 -7.86 -2.64
N ILE A 28 -0.27 -8.65 -1.82
CA ILE A 28 -1.73 -8.59 -1.70
C ILE A 28 -2.11 -8.43 -0.23
N ALA A 29 -2.91 -7.41 0.06
CA ALA A 29 -3.33 -7.10 1.43
C ALA A 29 -4.81 -7.40 1.67
N ALA A 30 -5.08 -7.97 2.83
CA ALA A 30 -6.43 -8.07 3.37
C ALA A 30 -6.56 -7.24 4.65
N ARG A 31 -7.72 -6.62 4.83
CA ARG A 31 -8.16 -6.12 6.13
C ARG A 31 -8.68 -7.27 7.00
N PRO A 32 -8.79 -7.11 8.33
CA PRO A 32 -9.28 -8.16 9.22
C PRO A 32 -10.59 -8.83 8.75
N PRO A 33 -11.63 -8.11 8.27
CA PRO A 33 -12.86 -8.74 7.77
C PRO A 33 -12.69 -9.61 6.53
N TYR A 34 -11.57 -9.47 5.81
CA TYR A 34 -11.27 -10.15 4.55
C TYR A 34 -10.10 -11.12 4.68
N LEU A 35 -9.58 -11.34 5.90
CA LEU A 35 -8.34 -12.06 6.13
C LEU A 35 -8.36 -13.48 5.55
N ASP A 36 -9.50 -14.16 5.63
CA ASP A 36 -9.66 -15.52 5.10
C ASP A 36 -9.44 -15.63 3.59
N TYR A 37 -9.58 -14.54 2.82
CA TYR A 37 -9.28 -14.55 1.39
C TYR A 37 -7.79 -14.76 1.10
N LEU A 38 -6.89 -14.45 2.04
CA LEU A 38 -5.45 -14.71 1.88
C LEU A 38 -5.09 -16.20 1.82
N LYS A 39 -6.01 -17.10 2.20
CA LYS A 39 -5.84 -18.55 2.04
C LYS A 39 -5.85 -18.98 0.57
N GLN A 40 -6.43 -18.17 -0.32
CA GLN A 40 -6.56 -18.45 -1.75
C GLN A 40 -5.41 -17.86 -2.58
N VAL A 41 -4.50 -17.12 -1.96
CA VAL A 41 -3.34 -16.52 -2.64
C VAL A 41 -2.32 -17.61 -2.95
N GLU A 42 -2.00 -17.77 -4.24
CA GLU A 42 -1.10 -18.82 -4.76
C GLU A 42 0.34 -18.31 -4.95
N ILE A 43 0.48 -17.04 -5.35
CA ILE A 43 1.75 -16.37 -5.66
C ILE A 43 1.74 -15.01 -4.96
N GLY A 44 2.92 -14.54 -4.55
CA GLY A 44 3.09 -13.22 -3.96
C GLY A 44 3.13 -13.23 -2.43
N ARG A 45 3.41 -12.06 -1.88
CA ARG A 45 3.58 -11.77 -0.46
C ARG A 45 2.25 -11.34 0.13
N LYS A 46 1.92 -11.88 1.31
CA LYS A 46 0.65 -11.64 1.98
C LYS A 46 0.80 -10.57 3.05
N MET A 47 -0.13 -9.63 3.07
CA MET A 47 -0.14 -8.50 3.99
C MET A 47 -1.44 -8.43 4.79
N LEU A 48 -1.34 -8.28 6.10
CA LEU A 48 -2.45 -7.87 6.96
C LEU A 48 -2.43 -6.35 7.04
N ASN A 49 -3.50 -5.67 6.64
CA ASN A 49 -3.59 -4.21 6.69
C ASN A 49 -4.68 -3.76 7.64
N PHE A 50 -4.32 -2.99 8.66
CA PHE A 50 -5.28 -2.32 9.53
C PHE A 50 -5.54 -0.90 9.02
N ASN A 51 -6.80 -0.50 8.98
CA ASN A 51 -7.18 0.85 8.58
C ASN A 51 -8.00 1.56 9.69
N PRO A 52 -8.45 2.83 9.49
CA PRO A 52 -9.14 3.56 10.55
C PRO A 52 -10.45 2.89 11.01
N LYS A 53 -11.06 2.07 10.15
CA LYS A 53 -12.30 1.33 10.47
C LYS A 53 -12.04 0.06 11.27
N ASP A 54 -10.79 -0.36 11.40
CA ASP A 54 -10.38 -1.51 12.21
C ASP A 54 -9.91 -1.08 13.61
N GLU A 55 -9.90 0.22 13.91
CA GLU A 55 -9.59 0.75 15.23
C GLU A 55 -10.57 0.19 16.28
N GLY A 56 -10.02 -0.38 17.35
CA GLY A 56 -10.77 -1.12 18.38
C GLY A 56 -10.78 -2.64 18.19
N THR A 57 -10.25 -3.15 17.07
CA THR A 57 -9.98 -4.59 16.92
C THR A 57 -8.83 -4.99 17.84
N ASP A 58 -9.00 -6.06 18.60
CA ASP A 58 -7.87 -6.70 19.30
C ASP A 58 -6.92 -7.30 18.25
N ARG A 59 -5.77 -6.66 18.07
CA ARG A 59 -4.81 -7.00 17.02
C ARG A 59 -4.13 -8.34 17.27
N GLY A 60 -3.98 -8.77 18.53
CA GLY A 60 -3.24 -9.99 18.89
C GLY A 60 -3.79 -11.24 18.20
N PRO A 61 -5.07 -11.60 18.41
CA PRO A 61 -5.68 -12.75 17.75
C PRO A 61 -5.67 -12.68 16.22
N VAL A 62 -5.84 -11.47 15.66
CA VAL A 62 -5.83 -11.26 14.20
C VAL A 62 -4.43 -11.46 13.61
N ILE A 63 -3.39 -10.97 14.29
CA ILE A 63 -2.00 -11.17 13.90
C ILE A 63 -1.62 -12.66 13.96
N GLU A 64 -2.00 -13.37 15.02
CA GLU A 64 -1.76 -14.82 15.11
C GLU A 64 -2.47 -15.60 14.01
N GLN A 65 -3.72 -15.24 13.71
CA GLN A 65 -4.45 -15.82 12.59
C GLN A 65 -3.75 -15.53 11.25
N ALA A 66 -3.30 -14.31 11.03
CA ALA A 66 -2.59 -13.91 9.82
C ALA A 66 -1.26 -14.66 9.67
N LYS A 67 -0.51 -14.80 10.76
CA LYS A 67 0.74 -15.57 10.80
C LYS A 67 0.53 -17.04 10.40
N ALA A 68 -0.55 -17.66 10.88
CA ALA A 68 -0.91 -19.02 10.49
C ALA A 68 -1.25 -19.17 9.00
N MET A 69 -1.57 -18.07 8.30
CA MET A 69 -1.83 -18.04 6.85
C MET A 69 -0.59 -17.70 6.01
N GLY A 70 0.57 -17.53 6.65
CA GLY A 70 1.81 -17.11 5.99
C GLY A 70 1.86 -15.62 5.64
N VAL A 71 1.13 -14.78 6.38
CA VAL A 71 1.33 -13.32 6.31
C VAL A 71 2.71 -12.99 6.87
N GLU A 72 3.40 -12.09 6.18
CA GLU A 72 4.74 -11.62 6.55
C GLU A 72 4.86 -10.09 6.60
N ILE A 73 3.78 -9.38 6.26
CA ILE A 73 3.73 -7.92 6.19
C ILE A 73 2.57 -7.40 7.04
N LEU A 74 2.85 -6.39 7.88
CA LEU A 74 1.83 -5.63 8.58
C LEU A 74 1.74 -4.21 8.01
N GLY A 75 0.57 -3.88 7.46
CA GLY A 75 0.20 -2.52 7.09
C GLY A 75 -0.56 -1.80 8.18
N TYR A 76 -0.22 -0.54 8.39
CA TYR A 76 -1.00 0.35 9.25
C TYR A 76 -1.33 1.66 8.53
N ASN A 77 -2.60 1.81 8.18
CA ASN A 77 -3.16 3.04 7.64
C ASN A 77 -4.02 3.74 8.70
N LEU A 78 -3.46 4.70 9.43
CA LEU A 78 -4.22 5.39 10.47
C LEU A 78 -5.19 6.45 9.91
N GLU A 79 -4.89 7.11 8.78
CA GLU A 79 -5.71 8.15 8.09
C GLU A 79 -6.79 8.86 8.95
N ALA A 80 -6.42 9.29 10.16
CA ALA A 80 -7.33 9.83 11.15
C ALA A 80 -6.89 11.23 11.57
N ALA A 81 -7.87 12.10 11.84
CA ALA A 81 -7.66 13.43 12.37
C ALA A 81 -7.37 13.36 13.88
N LEU A 82 -6.20 12.83 14.25
CA LEU A 82 -5.73 12.72 15.62
C LEU A 82 -4.64 13.77 15.92
N PRO A 83 -4.51 14.19 17.19
CA PRO A 83 -3.31 14.88 17.67
C PRO A 83 -2.04 14.06 17.40
N LEU A 84 -0.91 14.75 17.17
CA LEU A 84 0.36 14.13 16.77
C LEU A 84 0.87 13.09 17.77
N ASP A 85 0.74 13.35 19.07
CA ASP A 85 1.14 12.45 20.14
C ASP A 85 0.35 11.13 20.12
N GLN A 86 -0.97 11.20 19.94
CA GLN A 86 -1.81 10.01 19.80
C GLN A 86 -1.53 9.25 18.50
N TYR A 87 -1.16 9.98 17.45
CA TYR A 87 -0.78 9.40 16.18
C TYR A 87 0.50 8.58 16.31
N ILE A 88 1.56 9.18 16.86
CA ILE A 88 2.84 8.52 17.14
C ILE A 88 2.64 7.31 18.06
N GLN A 89 1.81 7.44 19.10
CA GLN A 89 1.53 6.33 20.02
C GLN A 89 0.95 5.14 19.25
N LYS A 90 -0.11 5.35 18.46
CA LYS A 90 -0.79 4.27 17.73
C LYS A 90 0.11 3.59 16.70
N GLU A 91 0.97 4.37 16.04
CA GLU A 91 1.96 3.84 15.12
C GLU A 91 3.02 3.00 15.82
N THR A 92 3.52 3.49 16.96
CA THR A 92 4.51 2.76 17.76
C THR A 92 3.91 1.43 18.24
N GLU A 93 2.66 1.42 18.70
CA GLU A 93 1.96 0.19 19.08
C GLU A 93 1.82 -0.79 17.89
N ALA A 94 1.52 -0.29 16.68
CA ALA A 94 1.43 -1.12 15.48
C ALA A 94 2.80 -1.67 15.05
N GLN A 95 3.85 -0.85 15.15
CA GLN A 95 5.23 -1.22 14.87
C GLN A 95 5.74 -2.28 15.84
N GLU A 96 5.49 -2.12 17.13
CA GLU A 96 5.85 -3.09 18.16
C GLU A 96 5.15 -4.43 17.92
N ALA A 97 3.87 -4.41 17.55
CA ALA A 97 3.12 -5.61 17.20
C ALA A 97 3.69 -6.32 15.96
N ALA A 98 4.10 -5.56 14.92
CA ALA A 98 4.78 -6.11 13.76
C ALA A 98 6.12 -6.76 14.15
N ALA A 99 6.92 -6.07 14.97
CA ALA A 99 8.21 -6.55 15.42
C ALA A 99 8.09 -7.85 16.24
N GLN A 100 7.11 -7.93 17.15
CA GLN A 100 6.83 -9.15 17.94
C GLN A 100 6.41 -10.32 17.05
N ALA A 101 5.68 -10.06 15.97
CA ALA A 101 5.27 -11.06 14.99
C ALA A 101 6.37 -11.41 13.96
N ASN A 102 7.48 -10.66 13.95
CA ASN A 102 8.52 -10.69 12.92
C ASN A 102 7.95 -10.41 11.51
N PHE A 103 7.05 -9.42 11.42
CA PHE A 103 6.49 -8.92 10.18
C PHE A 103 7.24 -7.69 9.69
N PHE A 104 7.36 -7.56 8.37
CA PHE A 104 7.80 -6.34 7.71
C PHE A 104 6.73 -5.26 7.89
N PHE A 105 7.08 -4.12 8.46
CA PHE A 105 6.13 -3.08 8.84
C PHE A 105 6.03 -1.98 7.77
N VAL A 106 4.82 -1.80 7.26
CA VAL A 106 4.49 -0.83 6.22
C VAL A 106 3.58 0.24 6.78
N PHE A 107 3.99 1.48 6.63
CA PHE A 107 3.21 2.63 7.04
C PHE A 107 2.50 3.30 5.85
N GLY A 108 1.25 3.72 6.07
CA GLY A 108 0.43 4.42 5.09
C GLY A 108 -0.62 3.50 4.44
N PRO A 109 -1.34 4.00 3.41
CA PRO A 109 -1.08 5.23 2.68
C PRO A 109 -1.53 6.51 3.44
N THR A 110 -0.72 7.58 3.46
CA THR A 110 -1.11 8.91 3.98
C THR A 110 -0.31 10.03 3.32
N LEU A 111 -0.94 11.02 2.67
CA LEU A 111 -0.20 12.18 2.11
C LEU A 111 -0.06 13.31 3.12
N GLY A 112 -1.16 13.74 3.73
CA GLY A 112 -1.21 14.98 4.51
C GLY A 112 -0.32 14.96 5.76
N ASN A 113 -0.25 13.82 6.45
CA ASN A 113 0.60 13.67 7.63
C ASN A 113 2.05 13.32 7.24
N LEU A 114 2.22 12.51 6.19
CA LEU A 114 3.54 12.18 5.65
C LEU A 114 4.31 13.43 5.24
N LEU A 115 3.68 14.37 4.53
CA LEU A 115 4.33 15.63 4.15
C LEU A 115 4.78 16.48 5.36
N LYS A 116 4.21 16.24 6.55
CA LYS A 116 4.55 17.00 7.77
C LYS A 116 5.58 16.30 8.66
N ASN A 117 5.56 14.97 8.70
CA ASN A 117 6.32 14.19 9.69
C ASN A 117 7.00 12.95 9.11
N PHE A 118 7.26 12.88 7.79
CA PHE A 118 7.90 11.71 7.18
C PHE A 118 9.23 11.37 7.84
N ASP A 119 10.00 12.37 8.27
CA ASP A 119 11.28 12.23 8.97
C ASP A 119 11.18 11.36 10.23
N THR A 120 10.04 11.40 10.91
CA THR A 120 9.74 10.55 12.06
C THR A 120 9.32 9.15 11.60
N TYR A 121 8.38 9.06 10.65
CA TYR A 121 7.84 7.77 10.20
C TYR A 121 8.90 6.87 9.59
N VAL A 122 9.85 7.46 8.85
CA VAL A 122 10.89 6.68 8.18
C VAL A 122 11.83 5.96 9.13
N GLN A 123 11.87 6.33 10.42
CA GLN A 123 12.72 5.68 11.41
C GLN A 123 12.08 4.41 12.01
N TYR A 124 10.76 4.26 11.88
CA TYR A 124 9.99 3.22 12.55
C TYR A 124 9.28 2.26 11.58
N ALA A 125 9.45 2.45 10.27
CA ALA A 125 8.85 1.59 9.25
C ALA A 125 9.92 1.01 8.32
N ASP A 126 9.66 -0.21 7.84
CA ASP A 126 10.48 -0.84 6.81
C ASP A 126 10.09 -0.30 5.42
N ALA A 127 8.81 0.05 5.24
CA ALA A 127 8.32 0.76 4.05
C ALA A 127 7.31 1.87 4.37
N ILE A 128 7.23 2.85 3.47
CA ILE A 128 6.19 3.88 3.48
C ILE A 128 5.44 3.91 2.14
N ILE A 129 4.11 3.99 2.21
CA ILE A 129 3.24 4.16 1.04
C ILE A 129 2.94 5.65 0.81
N VAL A 130 3.53 6.23 -0.24
CA VAL A 130 3.28 7.59 -0.71
C VAL A 130 1.97 7.64 -1.51
N GLN A 131 1.02 8.46 -1.08
CA GLN A 131 -0.26 8.68 -1.78
C GLN A 131 -0.14 9.58 -3.02
N SER A 132 0.65 9.16 -4.02
CA SER A 132 0.82 9.95 -5.25
C SER A 132 -0.50 10.11 -6.03
N GLN A 133 -1.51 9.28 -5.76
CA GLN A 133 -2.85 9.42 -6.33
C GLN A 133 -3.49 10.81 -6.19
N ARG A 134 -3.08 11.61 -5.20
CA ARG A 134 -3.55 12.99 -5.02
C ARG A 134 -3.01 13.95 -6.09
N PHE A 135 -1.91 13.58 -6.75
CA PHE A 135 -1.26 14.35 -7.80
C PHE A 135 -1.61 13.84 -9.20
N GLN A 136 -2.29 12.69 -9.37
CA GLN A 136 -2.56 12.09 -10.69
C GLN A 136 -3.36 12.98 -11.65
N ALA A 137 -4.08 13.98 -11.14
CA ALA A 137 -4.80 14.95 -11.97
C ALA A 137 -4.00 16.23 -12.27
N THR A 138 -2.78 16.36 -11.75
CA THR A 138 -1.94 17.55 -11.92
C THR A 138 -0.94 17.36 -13.05
N ALA A 139 -0.57 18.45 -13.73
CA ALA A 139 0.38 18.41 -14.85
C ALA A 139 1.81 18.04 -14.40
N ASP A 140 2.11 18.21 -13.13
CA ASP A 140 3.41 18.01 -12.48
C ASP A 140 3.44 16.74 -11.60
N TYR A 141 2.55 15.76 -11.85
CA TYR A 141 2.46 14.49 -11.12
C TYR A 141 3.83 13.85 -10.83
N LEU A 142 4.65 13.71 -11.88
CA LEU A 142 5.98 13.09 -11.78
C LEU A 142 6.91 13.91 -10.90
N GLU A 143 6.96 15.23 -11.09
CA GLU A 143 7.83 16.14 -10.33
C GLU A 143 7.49 16.10 -8.84
N GLN A 144 6.21 16.23 -8.49
CA GLN A 144 5.76 16.18 -7.09
C GLN A 144 6.06 14.83 -6.44
N THR A 145 5.80 13.73 -7.16
CA THR A 145 6.06 12.38 -6.66
C THR A 145 7.56 12.14 -6.47
N SER A 146 8.39 12.52 -7.45
CA SER A 146 9.84 12.42 -7.40
C SER A 146 10.45 13.20 -6.24
N GLN A 147 9.96 14.41 -5.99
CA GLN A 147 10.45 15.23 -4.88
C GLN A 147 10.20 14.54 -3.53
N ILE A 148 8.99 14.02 -3.29
CA ILE A 148 8.65 13.34 -2.04
C ILE A 148 9.48 12.06 -1.86
N ILE A 149 9.64 11.27 -2.93
CA ILE A 149 10.50 10.07 -2.89
C ILE A 149 11.93 10.47 -2.52
N SER A 150 12.47 11.52 -3.13
CA SER A 150 13.82 12.02 -2.85
C SER A 150 13.96 12.45 -1.40
N ASP A 151 13.01 13.22 -0.86
CA ASP A 151 13.04 13.72 0.52
C ASP A 151 13.01 12.57 1.54
N ILE A 152 12.13 11.59 1.33
CA ILE A 152 12.05 10.38 2.16
C ILE A 152 13.37 9.59 2.12
N ARG A 153 13.92 9.37 0.91
CA ARG A 153 15.16 8.60 0.73
C ARG A 153 16.34 9.30 1.36
N GLN A 154 16.37 10.63 1.35
CA GLN A 154 17.39 11.43 2.02
C GLN A 154 17.29 11.29 3.55
N ALA A 155 16.08 11.22 4.11
CA ALA A 155 15.87 11.04 5.54
C ALA A 155 16.18 9.61 6.03
N ASN A 156 15.90 8.59 5.21
CA ASN A 156 16.32 7.21 5.46
C ASN A 156 16.65 6.47 4.15
N PRO A 157 17.95 6.28 3.81
CA PRO A 157 18.35 5.57 2.59
C PRO A 157 18.01 4.08 2.56
N LYS A 158 17.61 3.49 3.70
CA LYS A 158 17.32 2.05 3.81
C LYS A 158 15.84 1.73 3.70
N ILE A 159 14.96 2.74 3.74
CA ILE A 159 13.52 2.50 3.69
C ILE A 159 13.07 2.11 2.28
N GLU A 160 12.11 1.20 2.19
CA GLU A 160 11.37 0.99 0.95
C GLU A 160 10.32 2.08 0.76
N ILE A 161 10.18 2.57 -0.46
CA ILE A 161 9.20 3.59 -0.82
C ILE A 161 8.21 2.97 -1.81
N TRP A 162 7.00 2.76 -1.32
CA TRP A 162 5.89 2.25 -2.12
C TRP A 162 5.08 3.44 -2.62
N VAL A 163 4.71 3.45 -3.90
CA VAL A 163 4.00 4.58 -4.52
C VAL A 163 2.59 4.15 -4.86
N GLN A 164 1.59 4.80 -4.25
CA GLN A 164 0.19 4.52 -4.49
C GLN A 164 -0.34 5.26 -5.72
N VAL A 165 -0.71 4.51 -6.75
CA VAL A 165 -1.38 4.98 -7.96
C VAL A 165 -2.80 4.44 -7.99
N SER A 166 -3.78 5.27 -8.31
CA SER A 166 -5.20 4.92 -8.35
C SER A 166 -5.68 4.67 -9.77
N VAL A 167 -6.56 3.68 -9.95
CA VAL A 167 -7.35 3.52 -11.18
C VAL A 167 -8.62 4.39 -11.20
N ASN A 168 -8.89 5.09 -10.09
CA ASN A 168 -9.99 6.02 -9.93
C ASN A 168 -9.61 7.15 -8.95
N PRO A 169 -8.59 7.96 -9.27
CA PRO A 169 -8.12 9.01 -8.37
C PRO A 169 -9.24 10.02 -8.07
N PRO A 170 -9.27 10.62 -6.86
CA PRO A 170 -10.37 11.49 -6.43
C PRO A 170 -10.71 12.61 -7.42
N GLU A 171 -9.68 13.24 -7.99
CA GLU A 171 -9.81 14.39 -8.90
C GLU A 171 -10.05 13.98 -10.36
N ASN A 172 -9.82 12.71 -10.72
CA ASN A 172 -10.08 12.16 -12.05
C ASN A 172 -10.59 10.70 -11.97
N PRO A 173 -11.82 10.47 -11.47
CA PRO A 173 -12.29 9.13 -11.13
C PRO A 173 -12.49 8.20 -12.34
N ASN A 174 -12.42 8.73 -13.56
CA ASN A 174 -12.58 7.99 -14.82
C ASN A 174 -11.30 7.98 -15.67
N ILE A 175 -10.13 8.11 -15.03
CA ILE A 175 -8.83 7.97 -15.70
C ILE A 175 -8.77 6.66 -16.50
N SER A 176 -8.17 6.69 -17.68
CA SER A 176 -8.08 5.47 -18.50
C SER A 176 -7.00 4.53 -17.97
N PRO A 177 -7.16 3.20 -18.13
CA PRO A 177 -6.11 2.24 -17.79
C PRO A 177 -4.76 2.53 -18.46
N ASP A 178 -4.76 3.00 -19.71
CA ASP A 178 -3.53 3.40 -20.42
C ASP A 178 -2.82 4.58 -19.75
N GLN A 179 -3.59 5.56 -19.28
CA GLN A 179 -3.01 6.70 -18.56
C GLN A 179 -2.42 6.27 -17.22
N VAL A 180 -3.13 5.41 -16.47
CA VAL A 180 -2.61 4.84 -15.21
C VAL A 180 -1.31 4.07 -15.44
N VAL A 181 -1.24 3.26 -16.50
CA VAL A 181 -0.03 2.52 -16.87
C VAL A 181 1.12 3.48 -17.20
N SER A 182 0.85 4.54 -17.95
CA SER A 182 1.85 5.57 -18.26
C SER A 182 2.37 6.27 -17.00
N GLU A 183 1.48 6.59 -16.06
CA GLU A 183 1.84 7.20 -14.77
C GLU A 183 2.72 6.26 -13.94
N ILE A 184 2.34 4.99 -13.83
CA ILE A 184 3.14 3.95 -13.15
C ILE A 184 4.54 3.84 -13.79
N GLN A 185 4.61 3.74 -15.12
CA GLN A 185 5.88 3.62 -15.84
C GLN A 185 6.80 4.82 -15.61
N SER A 186 6.24 6.04 -15.51
CA SER A 186 7.03 7.26 -15.29
C SER A 186 7.72 7.34 -13.92
N ILE A 187 7.18 6.65 -12.91
CA ILE A 187 7.72 6.66 -11.54
C ILE A 187 8.37 5.33 -11.12
N ALA A 188 8.26 4.29 -11.95
CA ALA A 188 8.66 2.93 -11.59
C ALA A 188 10.15 2.81 -11.21
N ASP A 189 11.05 3.56 -11.84
CA ASP A 189 12.48 3.48 -11.52
C ASP A 189 12.86 4.15 -10.18
N GLN A 190 11.91 4.84 -9.54
CA GLN A 190 12.12 5.57 -8.28
C GLN A 190 11.43 4.90 -7.07
N ALA A 191 10.50 3.99 -7.35
CA ALA A 191 9.71 3.28 -6.35
C ALA A 191 10.26 1.86 -6.14
N ASP A 192 10.11 1.33 -4.93
CA ASP A 192 10.42 -0.07 -4.62
C ASP A 192 9.22 -0.98 -4.91
N LEU A 193 8.00 -0.42 -4.86
CA LEU A 193 6.74 -1.10 -5.20
C LEU A 193 5.67 -0.09 -5.64
N ILE A 194 4.78 -0.52 -6.54
CA ILE A 194 3.60 0.25 -6.96
C ILE A 194 2.36 -0.27 -6.26
N TRP A 195 1.76 0.54 -5.39
CA TRP A 195 0.51 0.20 -4.73
C TRP A 195 -0.70 0.64 -5.58
N ILE A 196 -1.35 -0.28 -6.27
CA ILE A 196 -2.51 0.04 -7.10
C ILE A 196 -3.76 0.11 -6.22
N PHE A 197 -4.30 1.32 -6.07
CA PHE A 197 -5.55 1.56 -5.38
C PHE A 197 -6.73 1.52 -6.35
N PHE A 198 -7.82 0.90 -5.91
CA PHE A 198 -9.08 0.86 -6.65
C PHE A 198 -10.27 0.80 -5.68
N ALA A 199 -11.38 1.44 -6.06
CA ALA A 199 -12.66 1.20 -5.40
C ALA A 199 -13.24 -0.15 -5.87
N PRO A 200 -14.08 -0.85 -5.08
CA PRO A 200 -14.58 -2.18 -5.44
C PRO A 200 -15.21 -2.27 -6.84
N LYS A 201 -15.98 -1.26 -7.25
CA LYS A 201 -16.60 -1.18 -8.59
C LYS A 201 -15.60 -1.04 -9.75
N MET A 202 -14.35 -0.71 -9.44
CA MET A 202 -13.27 -0.46 -10.39
C MET A 202 -12.32 -1.66 -10.53
N ALA A 203 -12.67 -2.82 -9.98
CA ALA A 203 -11.92 -4.07 -10.19
C ALA A 203 -11.66 -4.39 -11.68
N PRO A 204 -12.59 -4.15 -12.63
CA PRO A 204 -12.30 -4.34 -14.06
C PRO A 204 -11.20 -3.42 -14.60
N ALA A 205 -11.17 -2.16 -14.17
CA ALA A 205 -10.11 -1.22 -14.56
C ALA A 205 -8.76 -1.61 -13.95
N MET A 206 -8.77 -2.09 -12.69
CA MET A 206 -7.59 -2.67 -12.05
C MET A 206 -7.08 -3.89 -12.80
N GLU A 207 -7.94 -4.84 -13.18
CA GLU A 207 -7.53 -6.01 -13.98
C GLU A 207 -6.87 -5.58 -15.30
N GLU A 208 -7.45 -4.61 -16.01
CA GLU A 208 -6.90 -4.12 -17.28
C GLU A 208 -5.51 -3.48 -17.09
N VAL A 209 -5.31 -2.72 -16.01
CA VAL A 209 -3.99 -2.18 -15.65
C VAL A 209 -3.01 -3.33 -15.37
N LEU A 210 -3.38 -4.32 -14.57
CA LEU A 210 -2.51 -5.48 -14.28
C LEU A 210 -2.11 -6.24 -15.55
N GLN A 211 -3.08 -6.48 -16.43
CA GLN A 211 -2.84 -7.13 -17.71
C GLN A 211 -1.81 -6.36 -18.54
N LYS A 212 -1.97 -5.03 -18.67
CA LYS A 212 -1.05 -4.18 -19.45
C LYS A 212 0.35 -4.10 -18.84
N LEU A 213 0.48 -4.14 -17.52
CA LEU A 213 1.79 -4.09 -16.84
C LEU A 213 2.58 -5.41 -16.94
N ARG A 214 1.89 -6.53 -17.17
CA ARG A 214 2.46 -7.89 -17.18
C ARG A 214 2.59 -8.52 -18.56
N GLN A 215 2.02 -7.91 -19.59
CA GLN A 215 2.41 -8.13 -20.99
C GLN A 215 3.78 -7.51 -21.29
#